data_AF-A0A0F0LKF7-F1
#
_entry.id   AF-A0A0F0LKF7-F1
#
_cell.length_a   1.000
_cell.length_b   1.000
_cell.length_c   1.000
_cell.angle_alpha   90.00
_cell.angle_beta   90.00
_cell.angle_gamma   90.00
#
_symmetry.space_group_name_H-M   'P 1'
#
loop_
_entity.id
_entity.type
_entity.pdbx_description
1 polymer ?
#
loop_
_entity_poly.entity_id
_entity_poly.type
_entity_poly.pdbx_seq_one_letter_code
_entity_poly.pdbx_strand_id
1 'polypeptide(L)'
;MLILATLARGSAHGYALAEALRATSGGEFDVPEGSLYPALHRLERSGAVASEWVHDGRRRRVYAITADGATQLARETRAWRRFADGVASTLAAGAIRPAVGQGV
;
A
#
# COMPACT_ATOMS: atom_id res chain seq x y z
N MET A 1 2.04 -2.66 -1.32
CA MET A 1 2.06 -1.19 -1.33
C MET A 1 1.79 -0.54 0.02
N LEU A 2 0.58 -0.66 0.60
CA LEU A 2 0.20 0.15 1.77
C LEU A 2 1.09 -0.05 3.00
N ILE A 3 1.45 -1.30 3.33
CA ILE A 3 2.42 -1.60 4.40
C ILE A 3 3.76 -0.92 4.14
N LEU A 4 4.29 -1.02 2.93
CA LEU A 4 5.56 -0.37 2.54
C LEU A 4 5.43 1.16 2.62
N ALA A 5 4.32 1.73 2.16
CA ALA A 5 4.06 3.18 2.25
C ALA A 5 4.02 3.67 3.70
N THR A 6 3.47 2.88 4.62
CA THR A 6 3.50 3.21 6.04
C THR A 6 4.91 3.08 6.62
N LEU A 7 5.63 1.99 6.34
CA LEU A 7 7.01 1.79 6.80
C LEU A 7 8.01 2.78 6.20
N ALA A 8 7.71 3.39 5.05
CA ALA A 8 8.52 4.45 4.46
C ALA A 8 8.53 5.74 5.31
N ARG A 9 7.59 5.89 6.25
CA ARG A 9 7.56 7.02 7.21
C ARG A 9 8.35 6.74 8.49
N GLY A 10 8.72 5.49 8.73
CA GLY A 10 9.44 5.06 9.94
C GLY A 10 9.19 3.59 10.27
N SER A 11 10.11 3.00 11.04
CA SER A 11 9.97 1.64 11.54
C SER A 11 8.85 1.53 12.57
N ALA A 12 8.11 0.43 12.57
CA ALA A 12 6.99 0.21 13.47
C ALA A 12 6.82 -1.27 13.84
N HIS A 13 6.25 -1.55 15.01
CA HIS A 13 5.76 -2.89 15.32
C HIS A 13 4.38 -3.13 14.68
N GLY A 14 4.00 -4.40 14.55
CA GLY A 14 2.78 -4.81 13.82
C GLY A 14 1.51 -4.06 14.21
N TYR A 15 1.24 -3.92 15.51
CA TYR A 15 0.07 -3.18 15.98
C TYR A 15 0.07 -1.69 15.56
N ALA A 16 1.18 -0.98 15.77
CA ALA A 16 1.30 0.43 15.36
C ALA A 16 1.18 0.60 13.84
N LEU A 17 1.63 -0.39 13.06
CA LEU A 17 1.45 -0.41 11.63
C LEU A 17 -0.03 -0.52 11.23
N ALA A 18 -0.82 -1.37 11.91
CA ALA A 18 -2.26 -1.51 11.71
C ALA A 18 -3.00 -0.20 12.03
N GLU A 19 -2.68 0.40 13.19
CA GLU A 19 -3.25 1.67 13.60
C GLU A 19 -2.92 2.80 12.62
N ALA A 20 -1.67 2.88 12.15
CA ALA A 20 -1.26 3.89 11.18
C ALA A 20 -1.97 3.72 9.83
N LEU A 21 -2.21 2.49 9.37
CA LEU A 21 -3.00 2.21 8.17
C LEU A 21 -4.45 2.68 8.33
N ARG A 22 -5.09 2.34 9.44
CA ARG A 22 -6.45 2.77 9.74
C ARG A 22 -6.55 4.29 9.83
N ALA A 23 -5.64 4.94 10.55
CA ALA A 23 -5.65 6.39 10.74
C ALA A 23 -5.45 7.15 9.43
N THR A 24 -4.47 6.75 8.62
CA THR A 24 -4.18 7.44 7.34
C THR A 24 -5.23 7.24 6.26
N SER A 25 -6.06 6.20 6.38
CA SER A 25 -7.13 5.90 5.43
C SER A 25 -8.49 6.44 5.86
N GLY A 26 -8.57 7.20 6.96
CA GLY A 26 -9.86 7.64 7.50
C GLY A 26 -10.74 6.49 8.00
N GLY A 27 -10.14 5.34 8.31
CA GLY A 27 -10.85 4.13 8.75
C GLY A 27 -11.18 3.13 7.63
N GLU A 28 -10.97 3.48 6.36
CA GLU A 28 -11.29 2.61 5.21
C GLU A 28 -10.46 1.31 5.21
N PHE A 29 -9.19 1.39 5.66
CA PHE A 29 -8.32 0.23 5.78
C PHE A 29 -8.17 -0.19 7.24
N ASP A 30 -9.17 -0.91 7.74
CA ASP A 30 -9.10 -1.65 9.00
C ASP A 30 -8.57 -3.06 8.74
N VAL A 31 -7.24 -3.23 8.83
CA VAL A 31 -6.57 -4.48 8.48
C VAL A 31 -6.49 -5.38 9.71
N PRO A 32 -7.17 -6.54 9.75
CA PRO A 32 -7.08 -7.45 10.88
C PRO A 32 -5.69 -8.07 10.98
N GLU A 33 -5.28 -8.41 12.20
CA GLU A 33 -3.98 -9.02 12.47
C GLU A 33 -3.73 -10.29 11.64
N GLY A 34 -4.78 -11.10 11.44
CA GLY A 34 -4.75 -12.31 10.62
C GLY A 34 -4.39 -12.07 9.16
N SER A 35 -4.54 -10.84 8.65
CA SER A 35 -4.13 -10.44 7.29
C SER A 35 -2.79 -9.71 7.29
N LEU A 36 -2.54 -8.90 8.34
CA LEU A 36 -1.34 -8.07 8.43
C LEU A 36 -0.06 -8.91 8.56
N TYR A 37 -0.02 -9.86 9.49
CA TYR A 37 1.20 -10.62 9.75
C TYR A 37 1.60 -11.54 8.59
N PRO A 38 0.68 -12.24 7.90
CA PRO A 38 1.03 -12.96 6.68
C PRO A 38 1.56 -12.04 5.58
N ALA A 39 1.02 -10.81 5.45
CA ALA A 39 1.52 -9.84 4.48
C ALA A 39 2.93 -9.35 4.82
N LEU A 40 3.19 -9.04 6.10
CA LEU A 40 4.54 -8.71 6.58
C LEU A 40 5.51 -9.85 6.31
N HIS A 41 5.13 -11.09 6.62
CA HIS A 41 5.98 -12.24 6.36
C HIS A 41 6.32 -12.39 4.87
N ARG A 42 5.35 -12.18 3.96
CA ARG A 42 5.63 -12.19 2.52
C ARG A 42 6.63 -11.11 2.11
N LEU A 43 6.50 -9.89 2.65
CA LEU A 43 7.42 -8.78 2.36
C LEU A 43 8.81 -9.02 2.93
N GLU A 44 8.93 -9.68 4.07
CA GLU A 44 10.22 -10.11 4.62
C GLU A 44 10.89 -11.17 3.74
N ARG A 45 10.14 -12.20 3.33
CA ARG A 45 10.68 -13.24 2.44
C ARG A 45 11.12 -12.68 1.09
N SER A 46 10.49 -11.62 0.61
CA SER A 46 10.89 -10.96 -0.64
C SER A 46 12.00 -9.93 -0.45
N GLY A 47 12.53 -9.74 0.76
CA GLY A 47 13.57 -8.75 1.07
C GLY A 47 13.08 -7.30 1.08
N ALA A 48 11.78 -7.05 0.96
CA ALA A 48 11.21 -5.69 0.92
C ALA A 48 11.08 -5.06 2.31
N VAL A 49 11.05 -5.89 3.35
CA VAL A 49 10.98 -5.47 4.76
C VAL A 49 12.01 -6.27 5.55
N ALA A 50 12.68 -5.61 6.48
CA ALA A 50 13.48 -6.26 7.51
C ALA A 50 12.77 -6.17 8.85
N SER A 51 13.10 -7.06 9.78
CA SER A 51 12.65 -6.94 11.15
C SER A 51 13.69 -7.32 12.17
N GLU A 52 13.51 -6.78 13.36
CA GLU A 52 14.31 -7.06 14.54
C GLU A 52 13.42 -7.26 15.76
N TRP A 53 13.92 -8.03 16.72
CA TRP A 53 13.27 -8.17 18.02
C TRP A 53 13.82 -7.10 18.96
N VAL A 54 12.94 -6.21 19.42
CA VAL A 54 13.29 -5.16 20.38
C VAL A 54 12.75 -5.54 21.77
N HIS A 55 13.59 -5.37 22.77
CA HIS A 55 13.30 -5.64 24.17
C HIS A 55 13.21 -4.33 24.94
N ASP A 56 12.01 -3.74 24.94
CA ASP A 56 11.69 -2.50 25.65
C ASP A 56 10.46 -2.77 26.53
N GLY A 57 10.71 -3.39 27.69
CA GLY A 57 9.68 -3.96 28.56
C GLY A 57 9.11 -5.30 28.07
N ARG A 58 8.40 -5.31 26.94
CA ARG A 58 7.86 -6.52 26.29
C ARG A 58 8.54 -6.75 24.95
N ARG A 59 8.93 -8.00 24.68
CA ARG A 59 9.51 -8.40 23.40
C ARG A 59 8.51 -8.12 22.27
N ARG A 60 8.88 -7.25 21.33
CA ARG A 60 8.09 -6.89 20.15
C ARG A 60 8.94 -6.95 18.90
N ARG A 61 8.32 -7.33 17.78
CA ARG A 61 8.97 -7.35 16.47
C ARG A 61 8.76 -5.99 15.80
N VAL A 62 9.84 -5.29 15.51
CA VAL A 62 9.85 -4.01 14.80
C VAL A 62 10.21 -4.27 13.35
N TYR A 63 9.48 -3.66 12.43
CA TYR A 63 9.65 -3.79 10.99
C TYR A 63 10.16 -2.49 10.39
N ALA A 64 11.04 -2.59 9.41
CA ALA A 64 11.57 -1.45 8.66
C ALA A 64 11.59 -1.77 7.15
N ILE A 65 11.35 -0.75 6.33
CA ILE A 65 11.47 -0.89 4.88
C ILE A 65 12.94 -0.99 4.48
N THR A 66 13.25 -1.84 3.49
CA THR A 66 14.60 -1.95 2.90
C THR A 66 14.74 -1.06 1.67
N ALA A 67 15.95 -0.97 1.10
CA ALA A 67 16.16 -0.30 -0.19
C ALA A 67 15.35 -0.95 -1.32
N ASP A 68 15.28 -2.28 -1.34
CA ASP A 68 14.47 -3.04 -2.29
C ASP A 68 12.98 -2.78 -2.09
N GLY A 69 12.54 -2.69 -0.83
CA GLY A 69 11.19 -2.31 -0.46
C GLY A 69 10.81 -0.91 -0.93
N ALA A 70 11.72 0.06 -0.81
CA ALA A 70 11.51 1.42 -1.30
C ALA A 70 11.40 1.46 -2.83
N THR A 71 12.23 0.69 -3.53
CA THR A 71 12.17 0.52 -4.99
C THR A 71 10.86 -0.12 -5.43
N GLN A 72 10.43 -1.17 -4.72
CA GLN A 72 9.13 -1.81 -4.92
C GLN A 72 7.98 -0.83 -4.70
N LEU A 73 7.99 -0.07 -3.61
CA LEU A 73 6.98 0.94 -3.32
C LEU A 73 6.88 1.96 -4.45
N ALA A 74 8.00 2.51 -4.91
CA ALA A 74 8.01 3.48 -6.00
C ALA A 74 7.40 2.92 -7.30
N ARG A 75 7.68 1.65 -7.62
CA ARG A 75 7.10 0.95 -8.78
C ARG A 75 5.58 0.77 -8.62
N GLU A 76 5.14 0.28 -7.47
CA GLU A 76 3.72 0.05 -7.17
C GLU A 76 2.93 1.37 -7.17
N THR A 77 3.47 2.44 -6.58
CA THR A 77 2.85 3.77 -6.59
C THR A 77 2.70 4.31 -8.01
N ARG A 78 3.70 4.16 -8.87
CA ARG A 78 3.60 4.57 -10.29
C ARG A 78 2.53 3.78 -11.03
N ALA A 79 2.44 2.47 -10.81
CA ALA A 79 1.42 1.64 -11.44
C ALA A 79 0.01 2.01 -10.96
N TRP A 80 -0.16 2.20 -9.66
CA TRP A 80 -1.43 2.61 -9.06
C TRP A 80 -1.91 3.96 -9.57
N ARG A 81 -1.03 4.97 -9.65
CA ARG A 81 -1.37 6.29 -10.18
C ARG A 81 -1.89 6.20 -11.62
N ARG A 82 -1.17 5.51 -12.51
CA ARG A 82 -1.62 5.31 -13.89
C ARG A 82 -3.00 4.65 -13.98
N PHE A 83 -3.25 3.65 -13.13
CA PHE A 83 -4.54 2.99 -13.08
C PHE A 83 -5.65 3.95 -12.60
N ALA A 84 -5.42 4.65 -11.48
CA ALA A 84 -6.36 5.61 -10.92
C ALA A 84 -6.66 6.76 -11.89
N ASP A 85 -5.65 7.28 -12.58
CA ASP A 85 -5.80 8.33 -13.60
C ASP A 85 -6.66 7.84 -14.77
N GLY A 86 -6.45 6.61 -15.23
CA GLY A 86 -7.27 5.99 -16.28
C GLY A 86 -8.73 5.81 -15.87
N VAL A 87 -8.98 5.34 -14.64
CA VAL A 87 -10.32 5.22 -14.07
C VAL A 87 -10.97 6.60 -13.96
N ALA A 88 -10.29 7.59 -13.38
CA ALA A 88 -10.80 8.94 -13.23
C ALA A 88 -11.12 9.58 -14.58
N SER A 89 -10.25 9.43 -15.58
CA SER A 89 -10.48 9.92 -16.94
C SER A 89 -11.70 9.27 -17.59
N THR A 90 -11.90 7.97 -17.37
CA THR A 90 -13.04 7.23 -17.92
C THR A 90 -14.36 7.65 -17.26
N LEU A 91 -14.35 7.85 -15.94
CA LEU A 91 -15.53 8.32 -15.20
C LEU A 91 -15.88 9.78 -15.51
N ALA A 92 -14.88 10.61 -15.82
CA ALA A 92 -15.08 12.00 -16.22
C ALA A 92 -15.48 12.16 -17.69
N ALA A 93 -15.13 11.20 -18.55
CA ALA A 93 -15.56 11.19 -19.94
C ALA A 93 -17.09 11.03 -20.00
N GLY A 94 -17.76 12.03 -20.58
CA GLY A 94 -19.21 11.99 -20.82
C GLY A 94 -19.61 10.86 -21.78
N ALA A 95 -20.93 10.66 -21.92
CA ALA A 95 -21.52 9.57 -22.70
C ALA A 95 -20.85 9.40 -24.08
N ILE A 96 -20.65 8.14 -24.48
CA ILE A 96 -20.16 7.76 -25.81
C ILE A 96 -21.08 8.44 -26.83
N ARG A 97 -20.58 9.49 -27.49
CA ARG A 97 -21.31 10.11 -28.60
C ARG A 97 -21.38 9.08 -29.71
N PRO A 98 -22.58 8.63 -30.12
CA PRO A 98 -22.67 7.75 -31.27
C PRO A 98 -22.08 8.51 -32.46
N ALA A 99 -21.24 7.81 -33.23
CA ALA A 99 -20.81 8.29 -34.53
C ALA A 99 -22.07 8.39 -35.39
N VAL A 100 -22.61 9.61 -35.53
CA VAL A 100 -23.66 9.88 -36.50
C VAL A 100 -23.04 9.54 -37.85
N GLY A 101 -23.49 8.43 -38.44
CA GLY A 101 -23.17 8.06 -39.80
C GLY A 101 -23.53 9.25 -40.68
N GLN A 102 -22.51 9.83 -41.32
CA GLN A 102 -22.69 10.74 -42.43
C GLN A 102 -23.42 9.96 -43.50
N GLY A 103 -24.71 10.24 -43.65
CA GLY A 103 -25.48 9.78 -44.80
C GLY A 103 -25.01 10.53 -46.03
N VAL A 104 -24.56 9.79 -47.04
CA VAL A 104 -24.73 10.11 -48.46
C VAL A 104 -24.99 8.80 -49.19
#